data_AF-I7M793-F1
#
_entry.id   AF-I7M793-F1
#
_cell.length_a   1.000
_cell.length_b   1.000
_cell.length_c   1.000
_cell.angle_alpha   90.00
_cell.angle_beta   90.00
_cell.angle_gamma   90.00
#
_symmetry.space_group_name_H-M   'P 1'
#
loop_
_entity.id
_entity.type
_entity.pdbx_description
1 polymer ?
#
loop_
_entity_poly.entity_id
_entity_poly.type
_entity_poly.pdbx_seq_one_letter_code
_entity_poly.pdbx_strand_id
1 'polypeptide(L)'
;MGNCCQKRKDKPQQNELVIQKNVKDIEIIILKGNICNENIDCIVNWVDCFLMNERTYILKQALNDKLKKELDSVKHSKGILTLNDCFITSPGKLQNTKKIIHSTLPLWRGGHEKELQYFEESITQCIQLAINQNMSSIGFTQDSSDIFGIPLQDCAEILIQSFYRFATFKDTSIKRVYFIHQDSSAIQVYKNKLLKVIGEPVEDIKSVYSDKLKEFYFSNYSEGCDEETRKSNGRMEDFDDLEANNSSHNLVCK
;
A
#
# COMPACT_ATOMS: atom_id res chain seq x y z
N MET A 1 -43.16 -23.90 20.78
CA MET A 1 -42.62 -22.58 20.38
C MET A 1 -41.10 -22.66 20.48
N GLY A 2 -40.39 -22.44 19.38
CA GLY A 2 -38.93 -22.50 19.37
C GLY A 2 -38.38 -22.52 17.94
N ASN A 3 -38.68 -21.48 17.16
CA ASN A 3 -38.03 -21.31 15.87
C ASN A 3 -36.57 -20.95 16.12
N CYS A 4 -35.70 -21.93 15.90
CA CYS A 4 -34.25 -21.75 15.84
C CYS A 4 -33.95 -20.91 14.59
N CYS A 5 -33.76 -19.60 14.77
CA CYS A 5 -33.24 -18.72 13.73
C CYS A 5 -31.81 -19.12 13.39
N GLN A 6 -31.66 -20.05 12.44
CA GLN A 6 -30.42 -20.27 11.71
C GLN A 6 -30.10 -18.94 11.01
N LYS A 7 -29.14 -18.19 11.56
CA LYS A 7 -28.55 -17.03 10.90
C LYS A 7 -28.05 -17.51 9.54
N ARG A 8 -28.74 -17.10 8.46
CA ARG A 8 -28.24 -17.30 7.10
C ARG A 8 -26.88 -16.61 7.05
N LYS A 9 -25.80 -17.37 6.83
CA LYS A 9 -24.53 -16.78 6.44
C LYS A 9 -24.76 -16.20 5.06
N ASP A 10 -24.83 -14.88 4.95
CA ASP A 10 -24.90 -14.22 3.65
C ASP A 10 -23.73 -14.72 2.81
N LYS A 11 -24.02 -15.16 1.58
CA LYS A 11 -22.96 -15.53 0.64
C LYS A 11 -22.04 -14.31 0.48
N PRO A 12 -20.71 -14.49 0.48
CA PRO A 12 -19.81 -13.37 0.27
C PRO A 12 -20.20 -12.65 -1.02
N GLN A 13 -20.44 -11.35 -0.91
CA GLN A 13 -20.78 -10.52 -2.06
C GLN A 13 -19.62 -10.61 -3.07
N GLN A 14 -19.96 -10.95 -4.31
CA GLN A 14 -18.99 -11.10 -5.39
C GLN A 14 -18.38 -9.73 -5.73
N ASN A 15 -17.08 -9.71 -6.01
CA ASN A 15 -16.40 -8.52 -6.46
C ASN A 15 -16.89 -8.13 -7.87
N GLU A 16 -17.05 -6.83 -8.10
CA GLU A 16 -17.47 -6.26 -9.37
C GLU A 16 -16.24 -5.78 -10.16
N LEU A 17 -16.11 -6.20 -11.41
CA LEU A 17 -15.02 -5.75 -12.29
C LEU A 17 -15.23 -4.30 -12.70
N VAL A 18 -14.26 -3.45 -12.39
CA VAL A 18 -14.26 -2.04 -12.80
C VAL A 18 -13.46 -1.85 -14.09
N ILE A 19 -12.23 -2.36 -14.10
CA ILE A 19 -11.36 -2.29 -15.27
C ILE A 19 -10.31 -3.41 -15.23
N GLN A 20 -10.00 -3.96 -16.40
CA GLN A 20 -8.93 -4.93 -16.62
C GLN A 20 -8.13 -4.50 -17.84
N LYS A 21 -6.81 -4.40 -17.69
CA LYS A 21 -5.90 -3.99 -18.77
C LYS A 21 -4.67 -4.86 -18.80
N ASN A 22 -4.19 -5.15 -20.00
CA ASN A 22 -2.95 -5.89 -20.22
C ASN A 22 -1.78 -4.92 -20.34
N VAL A 23 -0.74 -5.16 -19.56
CA VAL A 23 0.58 -4.54 -19.73
C VAL A 23 1.56 -5.67 -20.04
N LYS A 24 1.92 -5.81 -21.32
CA LYS A 24 2.56 -7.03 -21.85
C LYS A 24 1.75 -8.29 -21.48
N ASP A 25 2.36 -9.21 -20.73
CA ASP A 25 1.76 -10.49 -20.33
C ASP A 25 1.15 -10.47 -18.92
N ILE A 26 0.98 -9.27 -18.33
CA ILE A 26 0.39 -9.08 -17.00
C ILE A 26 -0.94 -8.34 -17.11
N GLU A 27 -1.98 -8.93 -16.53
CA GLU A 27 -3.28 -8.31 -16.33
C GLU A 27 -3.27 -7.47 -15.04
N ILE A 28 -3.52 -6.16 -15.17
CA ILE A 28 -3.83 -5.29 -14.04
C ILE A 28 -5.35 -5.18 -13.92
N ILE A 29 -5.87 -5.60 -12.78
CA ILE A 29 -7.31 -5.78 -12.53
C ILE A 29 -7.69 -4.90 -11.33
N ILE A 30 -8.66 -4.01 -11.55
CA ILE A 30 -9.25 -3.18 -10.49
C ILE A 30 -10.69 -3.65 -10.29
N LEU A 31 -11.01 -4.05 -9.05
CA LEU A 31 -12.33 -4.53 -8.65
C LEU A 31 -12.93 -3.66 -7.55
N LYS A 32 -14.25 -3.56 -7.54
CA LYS A 32 -15.01 -3.09 -6.39
C LYS A 32 -15.38 -4.27 -5.52
N GLY A 33 -14.97 -4.26 -4.24
CA GLY A 33 -15.37 -5.29 -3.29
C GLY A 33 -14.33 -5.60 -2.22
N ASN A 34 -14.22 -6.88 -1.86
CA ASN A 34 -13.38 -7.37 -0.78
C ASN A 34 -12.28 -8.30 -1.31
N ILE A 35 -11.03 -7.93 -1.04
CA ILE A 35 -9.85 -8.71 -1.43
C ILE A 35 -9.86 -10.14 -0.89
N CYS A 36 -10.47 -10.39 0.27
CA CYS A 36 -10.56 -11.73 0.86
C CYS A 36 -11.51 -12.67 0.09
N ASN A 37 -12.37 -12.12 -0.77
CA ASN A 37 -13.30 -12.90 -1.58
C ASN A 37 -12.70 -13.31 -2.93
N GLU A 38 -11.57 -12.71 -3.32
CA GLU A 38 -10.94 -12.96 -4.62
C GLU A 38 -9.95 -14.13 -4.59
N ASN A 39 -9.81 -14.84 -5.71
CA ASN A 39 -8.82 -15.90 -5.85
C ASN A 39 -7.44 -15.31 -6.21
N ILE A 40 -6.66 -15.02 -5.17
CA ILE A 40 -5.36 -14.37 -5.27
C ILE A 40 -4.32 -15.24 -4.58
N ASP A 41 -3.30 -15.64 -5.32
CA ASP A 41 -2.23 -16.49 -4.82
C ASP A 41 -1.53 -15.88 -3.60
N CYS A 42 -1.18 -14.58 -3.68
CA CYS A 42 -0.58 -13.87 -2.56
C CYS A 42 -1.21 -12.49 -2.31
N ILE A 43 -1.53 -12.20 -1.05
CA ILE A 43 -1.97 -10.87 -0.61
C ILE A 43 -0.85 -10.17 0.14
N VAL A 44 -0.60 -8.91 -0.19
CA VAL A 44 0.36 -8.04 0.51
C VAL A 44 -0.37 -7.28 1.63
N ASN A 45 0.10 -7.49 2.85
CA ASN A 45 -0.39 -6.86 4.07
C ASN A 45 0.70 -5.97 4.66
N TRP A 46 0.41 -4.67 4.77
CA TRP A 46 1.32 -3.69 5.35
C TRP A 46 1.32 -3.79 6.89
N VAL A 47 2.49 -3.72 7.53
CA VAL A 47 2.62 -3.83 8.99
C VAL A 47 3.57 -2.78 9.58
N ASP A 48 3.43 -2.48 10.87
CA ASP A 48 4.46 -1.75 11.61
C ASP A 48 5.59 -2.70 12.03
N CYS A 49 6.68 -2.09 12.48
CA CYS A 49 7.91 -2.76 12.90
C CYS A 49 7.75 -3.63 14.16
N PHE A 50 6.69 -3.42 14.94
CA PHE A 50 6.42 -4.20 16.14
C PHE A 50 5.49 -5.38 15.86
N LEU A 51 4.98 -5.47 14.62
CA LEU A 51 3.97 -6.42 14.22
C LEU A 51 2.81 -6.45 15.23
N MET A 52 2.43 -5.27 15.75
CA MET A 52 1.39 -5.12 16.79
C MET A 52 -0.03 -5.27 16.23
N ASN A 53 -0.16 -6.03 15.15
CA ASN A 53 -1.17 -5.75 14.14
C ASN A 53 -2.13 -6.91 13.88
N GLU A 54 -2.70 -7.47 14.94
CA GLU A 54 -4.08 -8.01 14.85
C GLU A 54 -5.10 -6.92 14.38
N ARG A 55 -4.65 -5.69 14.12
CA ARG A 55 -5.41 -4.53 13.64
C ARG A 55 -5.56 -4.42 12.12
N THR A 56 -4.63 -4.94 11.30
CA THR A 56 -4.73 -4.81 9.83
C THR A 56 -5.96 -5.55 9.34
N TYR A 57 -6.54 -5.08 8.23
CA TYR A 57 -7.76 -5.68 7.73
C TYR A 57 -7.57 -7.19 7.45
N ILE A 58 -6.47 -7.53 6.79
CA ILE A 58 -6.16 -8.92 6.44
C ILE A 58 -5.91 -9.78 7.66
N LEU A 59 -5.17 -9.31 8.66
CA LEU A 59 -4.93 -10.12 9.85
C LEU A 59 -6.23 -10.34 10.64
N LYS A 60 -7.14 -9.35 10.72
CA LYS A 60 -8.48 -9.55 11.32
C LYS A 60 -9.27 -10.67 10.64
N GLN A 61 -9.18 -10.79 9.31
CA GLN A 61 -9.89 -11.84 8.56
C GLN A 61 -9.17 -13.20 8.63
N ALA A 62 -7.84 -13.19 8.53
CA ALA A 62 -7.02 -14.38 8.35
C ALA A 62 -6.69 -15.09 9.68
N LEU A 63 -6.66 -14.41 10.82
CA LEU A 63 -6.03 -14.94 12.03
C LEU A 63 -6.63 -16.29 12.49
N ASN A 64 -5.77 -17.30 12.62
CA ASN A 64 -6.00 -18.56 13.32
C ASN A 64 -4.75 -18.93 14.13
N ASP A 65 -4.81 -20.01 14.89
CA ASP A 65 -3.72 -20.43 15.77
C ASP A 65 -2.41 -20.70 15.04
N LYS A 66 -2.49 -21.19 13.79
CA LYS A 66 -1.30 -21.44 12.96
C LYS A 66 -0.64 -20.13 12.54
N LEU A 67 -1.41 -19.22 11.94
CA LEU A 67 -0.91 -17.91 11.52
C LEU A 67 -0.38 -17.11 12.72
N LYS A 68 -1.06 -17.17 13.86
CA LYS A 68 -0.59 -16.54 15.10
C LYS A 68 0.79 -17.05 15.52
N LYS A 69 1.00 -18.37 15.53
CA LYS A 69 2.30 -18.98 15.83
C LYS A 69 3.39 -18.58 14.82
N GLU A 70 3.06 -18.48 13.53
CA GLU A 70 4.01 -18.02 12.51
C GLU A 70 4.42 -16.55 12.74
N LEU A 71 3.46 -15.67 13.03
CA LEU A 71 3.73 -14.26 13.37
C LEU A 71 4.56 -14.14 14.66
N ASP A 72 4.22 -14.91 15.69
CA ASP A 72 4.98 -14.94 16.94
C ASP A 72 6.40 -15.43 16.70
N SER A 73 6.61 -16.46 15.87
CA SER A 73 7.95 -16.94 15.52
C SER A 73 8.79 -15.87 14.84
N VAL A 74 8.19 -15.03 13.99
CA VAL A 74 8.89 -13.89 13.37
C VAL A 74 9.29 -12.87 14.43
N LYS A 75 8.40 -12.52 15.37
CA LYS A 75 8.73 -11.62 16.50
C LYS A 75 9.85 -12.16 17.37
N HIS A 76 9.83 -13.45 17.69
CA HIS A 76 10.87 -14.07 18.53
C HIS A 76 12.23 -14.13 17.82
N SER A 77 12.24 -14.36 16.51
CA SER A 77 13.49 -14.49 15.74
C SER A 77 14.11 -13.17 15.34
N LYS A 78 13.30 -12.17 14.95
CA LYS A 78 13.78 -10.86 14.48
C LYS A 78 13.76 -9.78 15.56
N GLY A 79 12.97 -9.95 16.62
CA GLY A 79 12.70 -8.86 17.56
C GLY A 79 11.84 -7.78 16.89
N ILE A 80 12.35 -6.55 16.88
CA ILE A 80 11.73 -5.41 16.19
C ILE A 80 12.13 -5.49 14.71
N LEU A 81 11.14 -5.49 13.82
CA LEU A 81 11.38 -5.46 12.38
C LEU A 81 11.95 -4.09 11.98
N THR A 82 12.79 -4.05 10.96
CA THR A 82 13.31 -2.79 10.41
C THR A 82 12.41 -2.30 9.27
N LEU A 83 12.62 -1.07 8.80
CA LEU A 83 11.99 -0.62 7.56
C LEU A 83 12.30 -1.60 6.42
N ASN A 84 11.30 -1.81 5.57
CA ASN A 84 11.32 -2.72 4.43
C ASN A 84 11.56 -4.20 4.77
N ASP A 85 11.44 -4.62 6.03
CA ASP A 85 11.38 -6.04 6.35
C ASP A 85 10.17 -6.69 5.68
N CYS A 86 10.42 -7.78 4.95
CA CYS A 86 9.41 -8.50 4.20
C CYS A 86 9.47 -10.00 4.48
N PHE A 87 8.33 -10.63 4.82
CA PHE A 87 8.27 -12.06 5.16
C PHE A 87 6.92 -12.69 4.81
N ILE A 88 6.87 -14.03 4.78
CA ILE A 88 5.71 -14.79 4.29
C ILE A 88 5.14 -15.66 5.40
N THR A 89 3.81 -15.72 5.47
CA THR A 89 3.07 -16.63 6.35
C THR A 89 2.05 -17.46 5.55
N SER A 90 1.44 -18.42 6.23
CA SER A 90 0.26 -19.14 5.74
C SER A 90 -0.95 -18.18 5.65
N PRO A 91 -1.98 -18.51 4.84
CA PRO A 91 -3.11 -17.61 4.62
C PRO A 91 -4.10 -17.58 5.81
N GLY A 92 -3.81 -18.33 6.88
CA GLY A 92 -4.69 -18.47 8.02
C GLY A 92 -6.06 -19.02 7.62
N LYS A 93 -7.12 -18.24 7.82
CA LYS A 93 -8.52 -18.55 7.48
C LYS A 93 -8.89 -18.21 6.04
N LEU A 94 -8.04 -17.50 5.29
CA LEU A 94 -8.36 -17.12 3.91
C LEU A 94 -8.30 -18.35 3.00
N GLN A 95 -9.46 -18.75 2.47
CA GLN A 95 -9.59 -19.98 1.67
C GLN A 95 -9.15 -19.80 0.22
N ASN A 96 -9.26 -18.58 -0.30
CA ASN A 96 -8.96 -18.24 -1.70
C ASN A 96 -7.55 -17.62 -1.85
N THR A 97 -6.69 -17.81 -0.85
CA THR A 97 -5.35 -17.25 -0.81
C THR A 97 -4.34 -18.32 -0.42
N LYS A 98 -3.19 -18.37 -1.09
CA LYS A 98 -2.14 -19.36 -0.76
C LYS A 98 -1.18 -18.86 0.30
N LYS A 99 -0.83 -17.57 0.27
CA LYS A 99 0.16 -16.94 1.15
C LYS A 99 -0.20 -15.48 1.46
N ILE A 100 0.30 -14.98 2.60
CA ILE A 100 0.30 -13.56 2.91
C ILE A 100 1.75 -13.10 2.97
N ILE A 101 2.09 -12.06 2.21
CA ILE A 101 3.34 -11.32 2.35
C ILE A 101 3.10 -10.17 3.30
N HIS A 102 3.87 -10.11 4.39
CA HIS A 102 3.87 -9.00 5.31
C HIS A 102 5.08 -8.12 5.01
N SER A 103 4.85 -6.82 4.82
CA SER A 103 5.92 -5.86 4.59
C SER A 103 5.76 -4.68 5.53
N THR A 104 6.85 -4.30 6.19
CA THR A 104 6.84 -3.12 7.05
C THR A 104 6.74 -1.84 6.24
N LEU A 105 5.95 -0.88 6.69
CA LEU A 105 5.92 0.48 6.13
C LEU A 105 6.15 1.55 7.21
N PRO A 106 6.80 2.68 6.86
CA PRO A 106 6.83 3.84 7.73
C PRO A 106 5.44 4.49 7.81
N LEU A 107 5.18 5.21 8.91
CA LEU A 107 4.05 6.14 8.95
C LEU A 107 4.37 7.36 8.10
N TRP A 108 3.38 7.85 7.36
CA TRP A 108 3.49 9.09 6.60
C TRP A 108 3.68 10.30 7.53
N ARG A 109 4.74 11.08 7.31
CA ARG A 109 5.07 12.30 8.05
C ARG A 109 5.22 13.51 7.12
N GLY A 110 4.41 13.56 6.06
CA GLY A 110 4.44 14.65 5.09
C GLY A 110 5.41 14.43 3.92
N GLY A 111 6.11 13.28 3.85
CA GLY A 111 6.97 12.92 2.72
C GLY A 111 8.39 13.48 2.80
N HIS A 112 8.81 13.92 3.98
CA HIS A 112 10.11 14.54 4.21
C HIS A 112 11.19 13.54 4.65
N GLU A 113 10.83 12.28 4.91
CA GLU A 113 11.70 11.24 5.48
C GLU A 113 11.82 10.01 4.55
N LYS A 114 11.78 10.24 3.23
CA LYS A 114 11.92 9.19 2.20
C LYS A 114 10.82 8.11 2.28
N GLU A 115 9.67 8.39 2.88
CA GLU A 115 8.62 7.40 3.10
C GLU A 115 8.13 6.78 1.78
N LEU A 116 8.02 7.59 0.72
CA LEU A 116 7.66 7.11 -0.61
C LEU A 116 8.71 6.17 -1.22
N GLN A 117 10.01 6.45 -0.97
CA GLN A 117 11.08 5.59 -1.41
C GLN A 117 11.02 4.22 -0.70
N TYR A 118 10.82 4.23 0.62
CA TYR A 118 10.65 3.00 1.39
C TYR A 118 9.42 2.21 0.94
N PHE A 119 8.33 2.89 0.58
CA PHE A 119 7.13 2.24 0.04
C PHE A 119 7.41 1.57 -1.32
N GLU A 120 8.08 2.25 -2.24
CA GLU A 120 8.46 1.69 -3.55
C GLU A 120 9.41 0.48 -3.42
N GLU A 121 10.40 0.57 -2.54
CA GLU A 121 11.31 -0.52 -2.24
C GLU A 121 10.57 -1.71 -1.60
N SER A 122 9.61 -1.46 -0.70
CA SER A 122 8.78 -2.50 -0.07
C SER A 122 7.91 -3.22 -1.11
N ILE A 123 7.32 -2.50 -2.06
CA ILE A 123 6.57 -3.09 -3.17
C ILE A 123 7.48 -4.00 -4.00
N THR A 124 8.69 -3.53 -4.33
CA THR A 124 9.67 -4.30 -5.10
C THR A 124 10.04 -5.61 -4.39
N GLN A 125 10.25 -5.57 -3.08
CA GLN A 125 10.52 -6.77 -2.28
C GLN A 125 9.34 -7.73 -2.24
N CYS A 126 8.11 -7.21 -2.07
CA CYS A 126 6.90 -8.03 -2.10
C CYS A 126 6.74 -8.76 -3.44
N ILE A 127 6.95 -8.05 -4.55
CA ILE A 127 6.90 -8.63 -5.90
C ILE A 127 7.96 -9.73 -6.04
N GLN A 128 9.20 -9.46 -5.62
CA GLN A 128 10.28 -10.46 -5.70
C GLN A 128 9.97 -11.71 -4.86
N LEU A 129 9.43 -11.53 -3.65
CA LEU A 129 9.03 -12.66 -2.80
C LEU A 129 7.89 -13.49 -3.43
N ALA A 130 6.91 -12.84 -4.04
CA ALA A 130 5.83 -13.54 -4.75
C ALA A 130 6.38 -14.38 -5.93
N ILE A 131 7.33 -13.84 -6.70
CA ILE A 131 8.00 -14.57 -7.79
C ILE A 131 8.81 -15.74 -7.25
N ASN A 132 9.59 -15.54 -6.18
CA ASN A 132 10.39 -16.59 -5.57
C ASN A 132 9.53 -17.75 -5.05
N GLN A 133 8.26 -17.49 -4.74
CA GLN A 133 7.28 -18.51 -4.37
C GLN A 133 6.47 -19.05 -5.57
N ASN A 134 6.80 -18.65 -6.81
CA ASN A 134 6.10 -19.01 -8.04
C ASN A 134 4.60 -18.66 -8.02
N MET A 135 4.25 -17.51 -7.43
CA MET A 135 2.87 -17.05 -7.38
C MET A 135 2.46 -16.45 -8.72
N SER A 136 1.24 -16.77 -9.16
CA SER A 136 0.67 -16.31 -10.42
C SER A 136 -0.16 -15.04 -10.29
N SER A 137 -0.59 -14.69 -9.07
CA SER A 137 -1.32 -13.47 -8.80
C SER A 137 -0.92 -12.81 -7.48
N ILE A 138 -1.01 -11.48 -7.46
CA ILE A 138 -0.71 -10.67 -6.28
C ILE A 138 -1.76 -9.59 -6.09
N GLY A 139 -2.17 -9.35 -4.85
CA GLY A 139 -3.13 -8.31 -4.49
C GLY A 139 -2.62 -7.45 -3.34
N PHE A 140 -2.97 -6.16 -3.35
CA PHE A 140 -2.52 -5.20 -2.34
C PHE A 140 -3.67 -4.71 -1.49
N THR A 141 -3.44 -4.68 -0.18
CA THR A 141 -4.37 -4.06 0.77
C THR A 141 -4.31 -2.54 0.71
N GLN A 142 -5.42 -1.91 1.10
CA GLN A 142 -5.54 -0.44 1.20
C GLN A 142 -4.85 0.14 2.44
N ASP A 143 -4.34 -0.72 3.33
CA ASP A 143 -3.80 -0.32 4.63
C ASP A 143 -2.66 0.71 4.50
N SER A 144 -1.96 0.79 3.36
CA SER A 144 -0.93 1.82 3.10
C SER A 144 -1.47 3.25 3.17
N SER A 145 -2.72 3.47 2.75
CA SER A 145 -3.39 4.76 2.90
C SER A 145 -4.17 4.83 4.22
N ASP A 146 -4.95 3.78 4.53
CA ASP A 146 -5.90 3.80 5.65
C ASP A 146 -5.22 3.78 7.03
N ILE A 147 -4.10 3.06 7.16
CA ILE A 147 -3.39 2.86 8.44
C ILE A 147 -2.08 3.67 8.46
N PHE A 148 -1.31 3.62 7.37
CA PHE A 148 0.00 4.29 7.30
C PHE A 148 -0.08 5.74 6.84
N GLY A 149 -1.24 6.21 6.37
CA GLY A 149 -1.50 7.62 6.09
C GLY A 149 -0.85 8.14 4.80
N ILE A 150 -0.29 7.27 3.95
CA ILE A 150 0.26 7.69 2.66
C ILE A 150 -0.90 8.22 1.81
N PRO A 151 -0.79 9.40 1.16
CA PRO A 151 -1.86 9.93 0.36
C PRO A 151 -2.31 8.94 -0.71
N LEU A 152 -3.63 8.82 -0.90
CA LEU A 152 -4.25 7.85 -1.81
C LEU A 152 -3.73 7.98 -3.25
N GLN A 153 -3.48 9.21 -3.70
CA GLN A 153 -2.91 9.49 -5.03
C GLN A 153 -1.50 8.92 -5.15
N ASP A 154 -0.65 9.12 -4.15
CA ASP A 154 0.72 8.60 -4.12
C ASP A 154 0.74 7.07 -4.02
N CYS A 155 -0.18 6.49 -3.24
CA CYS A 155 -0.36 5.03 -3.19
C CYS A 155 -0.64 4.45 -4.57
N ALA A 156 -1.65 4.99 -5.26
CA ALA A 156 -2.04 4.53 -6.59
C ALA A 156 -0.93 4.77 -7.62
N GLU A 157 -0.28 5.94 -7.57
CA GLU A 157 0.84 6.30 -8.43
C GLU A 157 1.96 5.28 -8.33
N ILE A 158 2.48 5.05 -7.13
CA ILE A 158 3.64 4.20 -6.90
C ILE A 158 3.32 2.74 -7.19
N LEU A 159 2.17 2.22 -6.74
CA LEU A 159 1.79 0.83 -6.99
C LEU A 159 1.64 0.55 -8.49
N ILE A 160 0.85 1.36 -9.21
CA ILE A 160 0.59 1.13 -10.63
C ILE A 160 1.87 1.32 -11.46
N GLN A 161 2.66 2.36 -11.18
CA GLN A 161 3.93 2.56 -11.87
C GLN A 161 4.91 1.40 -11.60
N SER A 162 4.99 0.91 -10.37
CA SER A 162 5.88 -0.20 -10.01
C SER A 162 5.53 -1.45 -10.81
N PHE A 163 4.23 -1.75 -10.96
CA PHE A 163 3.79 -2.88 -11.78
C PHE A 163 3.97 -2.66 -13.28
N TYR A 164 3.73 -1.46 -13.77
CA TYR A 164 4.00 -1.15 -15.19
C TYR A 164 5.49 -1.32 -15.52
N ARG A 165 6.38 -0.81 -14.66
CA ARG A 165 7.83 -1.01 -14.79
C ARG A 165 8.17 -2.50 -14.67
N PHE A 166 7.69 -3.16 -13.64
CA PHE A 166 7.95 -4.59 -13.45
C PHE A 166 7.52 -5.45 -14.65
N ALA A 167 6.32 -5.23 -15.18
CA ALA A 167 5.78 -5.92 -16.34
C ALA A 167 6.63 -5.69 -17.60
N THR A 168 7.31 -4.54 -17.72
CA THR A 168 8.07 -4.19 -18.92
C THR A 168 9.50 -4.73 -18.93
N PHE A 169 10.09 -5.08 -17.78
CA PHE A 169 11.52 -5.39 -17.70
C PHE A 169 11.88 -6.85 -17.38
N LYS A 170 10.96 -7.69 -16.89
CA LYS A 170 11.30 -9.04 -16.41
C LYS A 170 10.28 -10.10 -16.79
N ASP A 171 10.78 -11.28 -17.13
CA ASP A 171 9.99 -12.50 -17.10
C ASP A 171 9.52 -12.77 -15.66
N THR A 172 8.28 -13.21 -15.53
CA THR A 172 7.65 -13.37 -14.22
C THR A 172 6.61 -14.48 -14.19
N SER A 173 6.49 -15.13 -13.03
CA SER A 173 5.38 -16.03 -12.71
C SER A 173 4.07 -15.27 -12.54
N ILE A 174 4.12 -13.99 -12.14
CA ILE A 174 2.95 -13.16 -11.89
C ILE A 174 2.28 -12.82 -13.23
N LYS A 175 1.02 -13.21 -13.37
CA LYS A 175 0.17 -12.93 -14.53
C LYS A 175 -0.98 -11.96 -14.22
N ARG A 176 -1.36 -11.83 -12.94
CA ARG A 176 -2.47 -10.97 -12.53
C ARG A 176 -2.12 -10.14 -11.30
N VAL A 177 -2.44 -8.85 -11.35
CA VAL A 177 -2.25 -7.90 -10.25
C VAL A 177 -3.60 -7.31 -9.89
N TYR A 178 -3.95 -7.36 -8.61
CA TYR A 178 -5.27 -6.98 -8.12
C TYR A 178 -5.21 -5.75 -7.21
N PHE A 179 -6.04 -4.76 -7.54
CA PHE A 179 -6.38 -3.63 -6.67
C PHE A 179 -7.88 -3.69 -6.38
N ILE A 180 -8.24 -3.99 -5.13
CA ILE A 180 -9.63 -4.26 -4.75
C ILE A 180 -10.04 -3.29 -3.65
N HIS A 181 -10.99 -2.42 -3.97
CA HIS A 181 -11.40 -1.33 -3.10
C HIS A 181 -12.92 -1.36 -2.88
N GLN A 182 -13.39 -0.97 -1.70
CA GLN A 182 -14.82 -0.77 -1.47
C GLN A 182 -15.26 0.67 -1.80
N ASP A 183 -14.39 1.63 -1.50
CA ASP A 183 -14.66 3.05 -1.70
C ASP A 183 -14.55 3.45 -3.17
N SER A 184 -15.60 4.08 -3.69
CA SER A 184 -15.67 4.49 -5.09
C SER A 184 -14.63 5.56 -5.45
N SER A 185 -14.20 6.41 -4.50
CA SER A 185 -13.20 7.44 -4.78
C SER A 185 -11.81 6.82 -4.96
N ALA A 186 -11.42 5.85 -4.11
CA ALA A 186 -10.21 5.06 -4.27
C ALA A 186 -10.18 4.31 -5.61
N ILE A 187 -11.30 3.65 -5.97
CA ILE A 187 -11.44 2.98 -7.26
C ILE A 187 -11.14 3.94 -8.41
N GLN A 188 -11.73 5.14 -8.38
CA GLN A 188 -11.56 6.11 -9.45
C GLN A 188 -10.11 6.61 -9.55
N VAL A 189 -9.43 6.81 -8.41
CA VAL A 189 -8.01 7.19 -8.39
C VAL A 189 -7.15 6.13 -9.06
N TYR A 190 -7.29 4.85 -8.68
CA TYR A 190 -6.54 3.75 -9.29
C TYR A 190 -6.89 3.57 -10.77
N LYS A 191 -8.18 3.65 -11.14
CA LYS A 191 -8.64 3.56 -12.53
C LYS A 191 -7.99 4.64 -13.40
N ASN A 192 -8.07 5.90 -12.99
CA ASN A 192 -7.50 7.02 -13.72
C ASN A 192 -5.99 6.90 -13.85
N LYS A 193 -5.34 6.46 -12.77
CA LYS A 193 -3.89 6.30 -12.75
C LYS A 193 -3.44 5.19 -13.71
N LEU A 194 -4.16 4.07 -13.76
CA LEU A 194 -3.91 2.98 -14.69
C LEU A 194 -4.04 3.44 -16.14
N LEU A 195 -5.18 4.07 -16.48
CA LEU A 195 -5.45 4.59 -17.82
C LEU A 195 -4.36 5.57 -18.28
N LYS A 196 -3.95 6.50 -17.41
CA LYS A 196 -2.87 7.45 -17.68
C LYS A 196 -1.54 6.76 -17.99
N VAL A 197 -1.17 5.73 -17.20
CA VAL A 197 0.11 5.02 -17.36
C VAL A 197 0.16 4.20 -18.64
N ILE A 198 -0.95 3.61 -19.07
CA ILE A 198 -1.03 2.83 -20.31
C ILE A 198 -1.29 3.70 -21.56
N GLY A 199 -1.39 5.03 -21.40
CA GLY A 199 -1.60 5.96 -22.51
C GLY A 199 -3.04 6.00 -23.05
N GLU A 200 -4.02 5.53 -22.26
CA GLU A 200 -5.43 5.62 -22.63
C GLU A 200 -6.07 6.95 -22.15
N PRO A 201 -7.10 7.44 -22.85
CA PRO A 201 -7.83 8.62 -22.42
C PRO A 201 -8.40 8.44 -21.02
N VAL A 202 -8.15 9.40 -20.14
CA VAL A 202 -8.80 9.49 -18.83
C VAL A 202 -10.04 10.35 -18.99
N GLU A 203 -11.20 9.89 -18.50
CA GLU A 203 -12.39 10.73 -18.40
C GLU A 203 -12.04 11.99 -17.60
N ASP A 204 -12.23 13.16 -18.20
CA ASP A 204 -11.80 14.46 -17.70
C ASP A 204 -12.50 14.79 -16.35
N ILE A 205 -11.92 14.39 -15.21
CA ILE A 205 -12.37 14.80 -13.87
C ILE A 205 -11.91 16.23 -13.60
N LYS A 206 -12.38 17.18 -14.40
CA LYS A 206 -12.03 18.59 -14.24
C LYS A 206 -12.68 19.28 -13.03
N SER A 207 -13.54 18.64 -12.23
CA SER A 207 -14.42 19.42 -11.32
C SER A 207 -14.30 19.17 -9.81
N VAL A 208 -13.41 18.31 -9.28
CA VAL A 208 -13.39 18.05 -7.82
C VAL A 208 -12.02 18.22 -7.17
N TYR A 209 -10.93 17.89 -7.87
CA TYR A 209 -9.58 17.89 -7.26
C TYR A 209 -8.59 18.88 -7.91
N SER A 210 -8.94 19.47 -9.06
CA SER A 210 -8.03 20.32 -9.87
C SER A 210 -7.52 21.54 -9.12
N ASP A 211 -8.40 22.30 -8.46
CA ASP A 211 -8.03 23.68 -8.12
C ASP A 211 -7.26 23.75 -6.81
N LYS A 212 -7.63 22.94 -5.81
CA LYS A 212 -6.88 22.82 -4.54
C LYS A 212 -5.53 22.12 -4.69
N LEU A 213 -5.41 21.11 -5.56
CA LEU A 213 -4.12 20.44 -5.79
C LEU A 213 -3.19 21.30 -6.65
N LYS A 214 -3.72 22.09 -7.60
CA LYS A 214 -2.90 23.06 -8.34
C LYS A 214 -2.34 24.13 -7.40
N GLU A 215 -3.14 24.71 -6.50
CA GLU A 215 -2.61 25.64 -5.50
C GLU A 215 -1.55 24.99 -4.60
N PHE A 216 -1.73 23.73 -4.19
CA PHE A 216 -0.76 23.03 -3.35
C PHE A 216 0.54 22.66 -4.10
N TYR A 217 0.46 22.23 -5.36
CA TYR A 217 1.64 21.85 -6.16
C TYR A 217 2.40 23.06 -6.70
N PHE A 218 1.71 24.14 -7.09
CA PHE A 218 2.37 25.34 -7.61
C PHE A 218 2.93 26.24 -6.51
N SER A 219 2.35 26.23 -5.29
CA SER A 219 2.89 27.02 -4.18
C SER A 219 4.17 26.43 -3.56
N ASN A 220 4.37 25.11 -3.66
CA ASN A 220 5.49 24.42 -2.99
C ASN A 220 6.69 24.12 -3.89
N TYR A 221 6.65 24.45 -5.19
CA TYR A 221 7.73 24.11 -6.13
C TYR A 221 8.14 25.26 -7.07
N SER A 222 7.68 26.50 -6.83
CA SER A 222 8.08 27.68 -7.62
C SER A 222 9.18 28.55 -6.99
N GLU A 223 9.87 28.11 -5.94
CA GLU A 223 11.08 28.78 -5.45
C GLU A 223 12.25 27.80 -5.45
N GLY A 224 13.10 27.90 -6.47
CA GLY A 224 14.39 27.22 -6.45
C GLY A 224 14.87 26.79 -7.82
N CYS A 225 15.20 27.74 -8.69
CA CYS A 225 16.33 27.68 -9.61
C CYS A 225 16.46 29.05 -10.30
N ASP A 226 17.24 29.97 -9.71
CA ASP A 226 18.00 30.94 -10.48
C ASP A 226 19.43 30.94 -9.94
N GLU A 227 20.33 30.39 -10.76
CA GLU A 227 21.78 30.55 -10.64
C GLU A 227 22.13 32.00 -10.98
N GLU A 228 22.27 32.87 -9.98
CA GLU A 228 23.17 34.03 -10.02
C GLU A 228 23.09 34.81 -8.70
N THR A 229 24.10 34.66 -7.84
CA THR A 229 24.98 35.78 -7.43
C THR A 229 25.77 35.43 -6.17
N ARG A 230 27.06 35.31 -6.41
CA ARG A 230 28.18 35.23 -5.48
C ARG A 230 28.27 36.53 -4.67
N LYS A 231 28.70 36.42 -3.40
CA LYS A 231 29.22 37.47 -2.49
C LYS A 231 28.18 38.29 -1.72
N SER A 232 28.09 38.06 -0.41
CA SER A 232 28.60 38.97 0.64
C SER A 232 28.14 38.55 2.04
N ASN A 233 29.11 38.45 2.95
CA ASN A 233 29.11 38.75 4.39
C ASN A 233 27.84 38.58 5.25
N GLY A 234 27.99 37.91 6.41
CA GLY A 234 27.28 38.34 7.63
C GLY A 234 26.95 37.27 8.68
N ARG A 235 27.88 37.10 9.63
CA ARG A 235 27.80 36.68 11.05
C ARG A 235 26.43 36.61 11.80
N MET A 236 26.39 35.65 12.77
CA MET A 236 25.65 35.61 14.07
C MET A 236 24.11 35.50 13.99
N GLU A 237 23.38 34.77 14.84
CA GLU A 237 23.62 34.26 16.21
C GLU A 237 22.56 33.18 16.55
N ASP A 238 22.79 32.45 17.64
CA ASP A 238 22.02 31.34 18.21
C ASP A 238 20.56 31.68 18.60
N PHE A 239 19.68 30.68 18.57
CA PHE A 239 18.51 30.60 19.47
C PHE A 239 18.22 29.14 19.82
N ASP A 240 18.66 28.78 21.03
CA ASP A 240 18.28 27.58 21.77
C ASP A 240 16.83 27.66 22.28
N ASP A 241 16.32 26.48 22.63
CA ASP A 241 15.22 26.16 23.55
C ASP A 241 13.77 26.30 23.07
N LEU A 242 13.16 25.12 22.81
CA LEU A 242 11.88 24.71 23.41
C LEU A 242 11.74 23.18 23.34
N GLU A 243 12.38 22.48 24.28
CA GLU A 243 11.87 21.20 24.76
C GLU A 243 10.66 21.45 25.67
N ALA A 244 9.56 20.71 25.48
CA ALA A 244 9.09 19.75 26.47
C ALA A 244 7.66 19.24 26.16
N ASN A 245 7.57 17.91 26.11
CA ASN A 245 6.48 17.07 26.59
C ASN A 245 5.11 17.11 25.90
N ASN A 246 4.87 16.05 25.12
CA ASN A 246 3.71 15.19 25.41
C ASN A 246 4.05 13.71 25.19
N SER A 247 4.13 12.99 26.31
CA SER A 247 4.33 11.55 26.39
C SER A 247 3.07 10.82 25.95
N SER A 248 3.15 10.21 24.78
CA SER A 248 2.39 9.03 24.39
C SER A 248 3.34 8.24 23.50
N HIS A 249 3.71 7.02 23.88
CA HIS A 249 4.65 6.18 23.15
C HIS A 249 4.18 5.92 21.72
N ASN A 250 4.53 6.82 20.81
CA ASN A 250 4.52 6.62 19.37
C ASN A 250 5.79 5.83 19.03
N LEU A 251 5.72 4.53 19.26
CA LEU A 251 6.67 3.56 18.73
C LEU A 251 6.47 3.49 17.22
N VAL A 252 7.18 4.37 16.51
CA VAL A 252 7.13 4.48 15.05
C VAL A 252 8.45 3.97 14.50
N CYS A 253 8.39 3.27 13.37
CA CYS A 253 9.58 2.85 12.64
C CYS A 253 10.30 4.13 12.17
N LYS A 254 11.47 4.40 12.77
CA LYS A 254 12.40 5.44 12.34
C LYS A 254 13.38 4.85 11.34
#